data_AF-C5L7W0-F1
#
_entry.id   AF-C5L7W0-F1
#
_cell.length_a   1.000
_cell.length_b   1.000
_cell.length_c   1.000
_cell.angle_alpha   90.00
_cell.angle_beta   90.00
_cell.angle_gamma   90.00
#
_symmetry.space_group_name_H-M   'P 1'
#
loop_
_entity.id
_entity.type
_entity.pdbx_description
1 polymer ?
#
loop_
_entity_poly.entity_id
_entity_poly.type
_entity_poly.pdbx_seq_one_letter_code
_entity_poly.pdbx_strand_id
1 'polypeptide(L)'
;MQYADHATMMLYRNAIDGDYADDLVYRMNYMMTEQCAVCTQPGWENLKAKITIMLEGSCTVGKYCHKLSMCAYDASAYPDSTGGIEYAWELLNELKARTVSDGILTQEQFDFLYDIHGSLYVVHNWEWVKCYYGDSFSLEMGYSDCLDQYHELAGKCRSE
;
A
#
# COMPACT_ATOMS: atom_id res chain seq x y z
N MET A 1 13.06 -3.20 16.75
CA MET A 1 14.02 -2.53 15.85
C MET A 1 15.48 -2.68 16.31
N GLN A 2 15.83 -2.46 17.60
CA GLN A 2 17.22 -2.51 18.08
C GLN A 2 17.92 -3.89 17.94
N TYR A 3 17.17 -4.98 18.09
CA TYR A 3 17.67 -6.36 18.02
C TYR A 3 17.09 -7.17 16.85
N ALA A 4 16.28 -6.54 16.01
CA ALA A 4 15.67 -7.20 14.86
C ALA A 4 16.49 -6.86 13.60
N ASP A 5 16.63 -7.82 12.69
CA ASP A 5 17.32 -7.62 11.41
C ASP A 5 16.37 -7.02 10.35
N HIS A 6 15.06 -7.23 10.52
CA HIS A 6 14.02 -6.73 9.63
C HIS A 6 12.76 -6.31 10.42
N ALA A 7 12.07 -5.28 9.91
CA ALA A 7 10.76 -4.87 10.38
C ALA A 7 9.81 -4.75 9.18
N THR A 8 8.69 -5.45 9.24
CA THR A 8 7.61 -5.27 8.25
C THR A 8 6.62 -4.25 8.79
N MET A 9 6.44 -3.17 8.05
CA MET A 9 5.41 -2.18 8.31
C MET A 9 4.20 -2.49 7.45
N MET A 10 3.20 -3.09 8.08
CA MET A 10 1.93 -3.32 7.45
C MET A 10 1.10 -2.04 7.52
N LEU A 11 0.96 -1.37 6.38
CA LEU A 11 0.10 -0.21 6.28
C LEU A 11 -1.33 -0.70 6.03
N TYR A 12 -2.03 -1.02 7.13
CA TYR A 12 -3.48 -1.13 7.14
C TYR A 12 -4.09 0.24 7.42
N ARG A 13 -5.14 0.61 6.68
CA ARG A 13 -6.02 1.71 7.07
C ARG A 13 -7.22 1.15 7.86
N ASN A 14 -6.96 0.70 9.08
CA ASN A 14 -7.99 0.15 9.97
C ASN A 14 -8.42 1.21 11.00
N ALA A 15 -9.56 1.84 10.77
CA ALA A 15 -10.41 2.35 11.84
C ALA A 15 -11.85 1.97 11.52
N ILE A 16 -12.32 0.90 12.19
CA ILE A 16 -13.73 0.57 12.31
C ILE A 16 -14.38 1.75 13.04
N ASP A 17 -15.22 2.50 12.35
CA ASP A 17 -15.99 3.67 12.83
C ASP A 17 -15.26 5.02 13.04
N GLY A 18 -14.12 5.26 12.40
CA GLY A 18 -13.49 6.58 12.39
C GLY A 18 -13.91 7.43 11.19
N ASP A 19 -14.40 8.66 11.43
CA ASP A 19 -14.68 9.71 10.40
C ASP A 19 -13.41 10.18 9.65
N TYR A 20 -12.25 9.56 9.89
CA TYR A 20 -10.98 10.07 9.42
C TYR A 20 -10.62 9.59 8.02
N ALA A 21 -10.46 10.59 7.17
CA ALA A 21 -9.82 10.50 5.88
C ALA A 21 -8.29 10.19 5.98
N ASP A 22 -7.85 9.21 6.80
CA ASP A 22 -6.47 8.67 6.92
C ASP A 22 -5.80 8.19 5.61
N ASP A 23 -5.32 9.09 4.74
CA ASP A 23 -4.53 8.73 3.56
C ASP A 23 -3.25 7.93 3.93
N LEU A 24 -2.62 7.32 2.93
CA LEU A 24 -1.39 6.52 3.12
C LEU A 24 -0.31 7.30 3.88
N VAL A 25 -0.23 8.60 3.62
CA VAL A 25 0.74 9.50 4.22
C VAL A 25 0.43 9.77 5.69
N TYR A 26 -0.83 9.95 6.05
CA TYR A 26 -1.25 10.04 7.45
C TYR A 26 -0.91 8.76 8.21
N ARG A 27 -1.17 7.58 7.62
CA ARG A 27 -0.82 6.32 8.27
C ARG A 27 0.69 6.15 8.41
N MET A 28 1.46 6.54 7.39
CA MET A 28 2.91 6.59 7.46
C MET A 28 3.37 7.51 8.59
N ASN A 29 2.80 8.71 8.70
CA ASN A 29 3.10 9.66 9.77
C ASN A 29 2.83 9.04 11.14
N TYR A 30 1.64 8.49 11.36
CA TYR A 30 1.28 7.81 12.60
C TYR A 30 2.26 6.68 12.94
N MET A 31 2.67 5.86 11.97
CA MET A 31 3.65 4.79 12.21
C MET A 31 5.02 5.36 12.64
N MET A 32 5.45 6.48 12.05
CA MET A 32 6.72 7.13 12.35
C MET A 32 6.71 7.95 13.64
N THR A 33 5.57 8.50 14.05
CA THR A 33 5.48 9.33 15.26
C THR A 33 5.05 8.53 16.48
N GLU A 34 4.09 7.60 16.33
CA GLU A 34 3.47 6.90 17.46
C GLU A 34 4.00 5.47 17.65
N GLN A 35 4.25 4.72 16.57
CA GLN A 35 4.66 3.31 16.67
C GLN A 35 6.19 3.15 16.70
N CYS A 36 6.90 4.00 15.95
CA CYS A 36 8.35 4.12 16.02
C CYS A 36 8.75 5.54 16.42
N ALA A 37 8.39 5.98 17.62
CA ALA A 37 8.74 7.34 18.08
C ALA A 37 10.24 7.67 17.96
N VAL A 38 11.12 6.67 18.08
CA VAL A 38 12.58 6.83 17.88
C VAL A 38 12.96 7.08 16.42
N CYS A 39 12.15 6.67 15.43
CA CYS A 39 12.41 6.87 14.00
C CYS A 39 12.46 8.36 13.61
N THR A 40 11.80 9.24 14.37
CA THR A 40 11.75 10.70 14.10
C THR A 40 12.59 11.52 15.07
N GLN A 41 13.29 10.87 16.02
CA GLN A 41 14.03 11.52 17.12
C GLN A 41 15.48 11.04 17.16
N PRO A 42 16.41 11.79 17.79
CA PRO A 42 17.80 11.33 17.93
C PRO A 42 17.91 9.91 18.51
N GLY A 43 18.73 9.06 17.90
CA GLY A 43 18.86 7.65 18.25
C GLY A 43 18.35 6.68 17.17
N TRP A 44 17.69 7.19 16.11
CA TRP A 44 17.31 6.42 14.93
C TRP A 44 18.52 5.73 14.27
N GLU A 45 19.71 6.32 14.38
CA GLU A 45 20.98 5.82 13.84
C GLU A 45 21.40 4.49 14.48
N ASN A 46 20.88 4.18 15.66
CA ASN A 46 21.18 2.94 16.39
C ASN A 46 20.22 1.80 16.03
N LEU A 47 19.18 2.07 15.23
CA LEU A 47 18.23 1.06 14.79
C LEU A 47 18.88 0.18 13.71
N LYS A 48 18.78 -1.13 13.88
CA LYS A 48 19.39 -2.11 12.95
C LYS A 48 18.41 -2.63 11.92
N ALA A 49 17.16 -2.82 12.33
CA ALA A 49 16.11 -3.31 11.45
C ALA A 49 15.82 -2.32 10.32
N LYS A 50 15.79 -2.84 9.09
CA LYS A 50 15.26 -2.11 7.94
C LYS A 50 13.77 -2.32 7.82
N ILE A 51 13.06 -1.26 7.43
CA ILE A 51 11.62 -1.25 7.25
C ILE A 51 11.27 -1.58 5.80
N THR A 52 10.37 -2.54 5.63
CA THR A 52 9.64 -2.83 4.38
C THR A 52 8.19 -2.38 4.53
N ILE A 53 7.67 -1.66 3.54
CA ILE A 53 6.27 -1.24 3.48
C ILE A 53 5.45 -2.36 2.85
N MET A 54 4.46 -2.87 3.57
CA MET A 54 3.55 -3.90 3.10
C MET A 54 2.14 -3.34 2.90
N LEU A 55 1.53 -3.61 1.74
CA LEU A 55 0.13 -3.26 1.41
C LEU A 55 -0.71 -4.48 1.12
N GLU A 56 -2.03 -4.34 1.29
CA GLU A 56 -3.04 -5.36 1.03
C GLU A 56 -3.77 -5.08 -0.29
N GLY A 57 -3.77 -6.05 -1.21
CA GLY A 57 -4.46 -5.95 -2.51
C GLY A 57 -5.85 -6.59 -2.56
N SER A 58 -6.65 -6.51 -1.48
CA SER A 58 -7.95 -7.20 -1.37
C SER A 58 -9.17 -6.27 -1.30
N CYS A 59 -10.25 -6.59 -2.02
CA CYS A 59 -11.58 -5.96 -1.84
C CYS A 59 -12.36 -6.58 -0.66
N THR A 60 -11.95 -7.74 -0.15
CA THR A 60 -12.71 -8.48 0.86
C THR A 60 -12.48 -7.94 2.27
N VAL A 61 -11.44 -7.12 2.44
CA VAL A 61 -11.07 -6.46 3.69
C VAL A 61 -11.92 -5.20 3.90
N GLY A 62 -13.24 -5.38 4.11
CA GLY A 62 -14.17 -4.39 4.67
C GLY A 62 -14.41 -3.08 3.90
N LYS A 63 -15.26 -2.19 4.45
CA LYS A 63 -15.80 -0.89 3.94
C LYS A 63 -14.76 0.22 3.64
N TYR A 64 -13.57 -0.13 3.15
CA TYR A 64 -12.42 0.78 3.06
C TYR A 64 -11.67 0.70 1.74
N CYS A 65 -12.33 0.18 0.71
CA CYS A 65 -11.69 -0.13 -0.55
C CYS A 65 -11.04 1.08 -1.24
N HIS A 66 -11.68 2.26 -1.21
CA HIS A 66 -11.33 3.47 -1.98
C HIS A 66 -9.89 3.97 -1.80
N LYS A 67 -9.17 3.47 -0.79
CA LYS A 67 -8.04 4.18 -0.21
C LYS A 67 -6.72 3.41 -0.22
N LEU A 68 -6.76 2.09 -0.30
CA LEU A 68 -5.60 1.19 -0.35
C LEU A 68 -5.80 -0.05 -1.21
N SER A 69 -7.05 -0.36 -1.54
CA SER A 69 -7.34 -1.58 -2.26
C SER A 69 -7.04 -1.39 -3.73
N MET A 70 -6.29 -2.34 -4.30
CA MET A 70 -6.20 -2.51 -5.75
C MET A 70 -7.57 -2.74 -6.40
N CYS A 71 -8.63 -2.93 -5.60
CA CYS A 71 -10.00 -2.93 -6.07
C CYS A 71 -10.51 -1.56 -6.50
N ALA A 72 -10.06 -0.45 -5.89
CA ALA A 72 -10.68 0.85 -6.11
C ALA A 72 -10.30 1.49 -7.44
N TYR A 73 -9.24 1.01 -8.08
CA TYR A 73 -8.83 1.48 -9.39
C TYR A 73 -9.55 0.65 -10.46
N ASP A 74 -10.20 1.31 -11.40
CA ASP A 74 -10.73 0.70 -12.62
C ASP A 74 -10.18 1.57 -13.73
N ALA A 75 -9.30 1.01 -14.54
CA ALA A 75 -8.54 1.75 -15.52
C ALA A 75 -9.49 2.49 -16.47
N SER A 76 -9.02 3.58 -17.08
CA SER A 76 -9.83 4.37 -18.01
C SER A 76 -10.26 3.58 -19.26
N ALA A 77 -9.59 2.46 -19.53
CA ALA A 77 -9.98 1.45 -20.51
C ALA A 77 -9.94 0.07 -19.85
N TYR A 78 -10.97 -0.73 -20.07
CA TYR A 78 -10.98 -2.14 -19.66
C TYR A 78 -11.04 -3.06 -20.89
N PRO A 79 -10.24 -4.14 -20.91
CA PRO A 79 -9.16 -4.46 -19.97
C PRO A 79 -7.88 -3.64 -20.19
N ASP A 80 -7.08 -3.43 -19.14
CA ASP A 80 -5.77 -2.76 -19.21
C ASP A 80 -4.67 -3.61 -18.58
N SER A 81 -3.94 -4.33 -19.44
CA SER A 81 -2.83 -5.21 -19.07
C SER A 81 -1.63 -4.52 -18.43
N THR A 82 -1.60 -3.18 -18.42
CA THR A 82 -0.56 -2.36 -17.78
C THR A 82 -1.01 -1.75 -16.45
N GLY A 83 -2.33 -1.62 -16.20
CA GLY A 83 -2.85 -0.74 -15.17
C GLY A 83 -2.59 -1.13 -13.71
N GLY A 84 -2.70 -2.41 -13.33
CA GLY A 84 -2.73 -2.79 -11.91
C GLY A 84 -1.40 -2.65 -11.17
N ILE A 85 -0.31 -3.15 -11.76
CA ILE A 85 1.03 -3.04 -11.17
C ILE A 85 1.55 -1.60 -11.27
N GLU A 86 1.32 -0.94 -12.40
CA GLU A 86 1.76 0.44 -12.63
C GLU A 86 1.10 1.39 -11.63
N TYR A 87 -0.22 1.26 -11.43
CA TYR A 87 -0.94 2.02 -10.40
C TYR A 87 -0.37 1.81 -9.00
N ALA A 88 -0.15 0.54 -8.59
CA ALA A 88 0.44 0.24 -7.28
C ALA A 88 1.84 0.86 -7.12
N TRP A 89 2.64 0.78 -8.18
CA TRP A 89 4.00 1.33 -8.22
C TRP A 89 4.00 2.85 -8.11
N GLU A 90 3.13 3.54 -8.84
CA GLU A 90 2.99 5.00 -8.79
C GLU A 90 2.56 5.47 -7.40
N LEU A 91 1.51 4.86 -6.84
CA LEU A 91 1.00 5.17 -5.51
C LEU A 91 2.08 5.02 -4.42
N LEU A 92 2.89 3.95 -4.52
CA LEU A 92 3.96 3.69 -3.58
C LEU A 92 5.11 4.68 -3.69
N ASN A 93 5.47 5.07 -4.91
CA ASN A 93 6.50 6.10 -5.12
C ASN A 93 6.01 7.49 -4.68
N GLU A 94 4.72 7.79 -4.85
CA GLU A 94 4.12 9.01 -4.28
C GLU A 94 4.20 8.99 -2.75
N LEU A 95 3.82 7.89 -2.10
CA LEU A 95 3.95 7.74 -0.65
C LEU A 95 5.39 7.97 -0.17
N LYS A 96 6.37 7.35 -0.84
CA LYS A 96 7.78 7.56 -0.55
C LYS A 96 8.17 9.03 -0.68
N ALA A 97 7.81 9.68 -1.78
CA ALA A 97 8.12 11.09 -2.01
C ALA A 97 7.50 11.97 -0.93
N ARG A 98 6.22 11.76 -0.62
CA ARG A 98 5.46 12.51 0.38
C ARG A 98 5.97 12.31 1.80
N THR A 99 6.52 11.13 2.13
CA THR A 99 7.14 10.89 3.44
C THR A 99 8.28 11.87 3.72
N VAL A 100 9.03 12.26 2.69
CA VAL A 100 10.13 13.22 2.81
C VAL A 100 9.63 14.66 2.60
N SER A 101 8.83 14.92 1.56
CA SER A 101 8.39 16.29 1.24
C SER A 101 7.47 16.89 2.30
N ASP A 102 6.67 16.06 2.97
CA ASP A 102 5.72 16.48 4.00
C ASP A 102 6.41 16.57 5.37
N GLY A 103 7.72 16.27 5.45
CA GLY A 103 8.54 16.42 6.64
C GLY A 103 8.34 15.35 7.71
N ILE A 104 7.76 14.19 7.37
CA ILE A 104 7.61 13.06 8.30
C ILE A 104 8.99 12.50 8.67
N LEU A 105 9.86 12.34 7.67
CA LEU A 105 11.27 11.98 7.85
C LEU A 105 12.14 12.89 6.99
N THR A 106 13.39 13.10 7.40
CA THR A 106 14.40 13.61 6.48
C THR A 106 14.76 12.54 5.45
N GLN A 107 15.36 12.95 4.32
CA GLN A 107 15.88 12.01 3.32
C GLN A 107 16.88 11.02 3.94
N GLU A 108 17.76 11.51 4.81
CA GLU A 108 18.75 10.69 5.51
C GLU A 108 18.11 9.64 6.43
N GLN A 109 17.11 10.04 7.21
CA GLN A 109 16.35 9.13 8.05
C GLN A 109 15.62 8.07 7.21
N PHE A 110 15.00 8.48 6.11
CA PHE A 110 14.31 7.55 5.22
C PHE A 110 15.28 6.51 4.64
N ASP A 111 16.39 6.95 4.06
CA ASP A 111 17.37 6.07 3.41
C ASP A 111 18.03 5.10 4.40
N PHE A 112 18.16 5.51 5.67
CA PHE A 112 18.67 4.64 6.71
C PHE A 112 17.62 3.67 7.26
N LEU A 113 16.39 4.10 7.50
CA LEU A 113 15.39 3.26 8.16
C LEU A 113 14.78 2.24 7.22
N TYR A 114 14.68 2.54 5.93
CA TYR A 114 13.99 1.70 4.96
C TYR A 114 14.95 0.83 4.13
N ASP A 115 14.43 -0.29 3.65
CA ASP A 115 15.15 -1.20 2.75
C ASP A 115 15.17 -0.68 1.29
N ILE A 116 15.70 0.53 1.09
CA ILE A 116 15.64 1.27 -0.19
C ILE A 116 16.41 0.60 -1.35
N HIS A 117 17.30 -0.33 -1.05
CA HIS A 117 18.11 -1.06 -2.03
C HIS A 117 17.71 -2.54 -2.15
N GLY A 118 16.77 -3.00 -1.33
CA GLY A 118 16.24 -4.35 -1.33
C GLY A 118 14.74 -4.36 -1.54
N SER A 119 14.03 -4.83 -0.53
CA SER A 119 12.59 -5.06 -0.53
C SER A 119 11.81 -3.90 0.10
N LEU A 120 11.91 -2.70 -0.48
CA LEU A 120 11.21 -1.53 0.06
C LEU A 120 9.69 -1.73 0.13
N TYR A 121 9.10 -2.40 -0.86
CA TYR A 121 7.67 -2.68 -0.95
C TYR A 121 7.41 -4.17 -1.02
N VAL A 122 6.37 -4.61 -0.32
CA VAL A 122 5.75 -5.93 -0.47
C VAL A 122 4.26 -5.74 -0.61
N VAL A 123 3.63 -6.52 -1.47
CA VAL A 123 2.17 -6.54 -1.58
C VAL A 123 1.70 -7.91 -1.13
N HIS A 124 0.94 -7.91 -0.04
CA HIS A 124 0.23 -9.06 0.49
C HIS A 124 -1.15 -9.16 -0.19
N ASN A 125 -1.57 -10.39 -0.45
CA ASN A 125 -2.84 -10.72 -1.11
C ASN A 125 -3.03 -10.05 -2.49
N TRP A 126 -2.51 -10.70 -3.53
CA TRP A 126 -2.53 -10.25 -4.94
C TRP A 126 -3.83 -10.58 -5.69
N GLU A 127 -4.88 -10.98 -4.97
CA GLU A 127 -6.05 -11.60 -5.58
C GLU A 127 -6.77 -10.73 -6.62
N TRP A 128 -6.65 -9.39 -6.58
CA TRP A 128 -7.29 -8.50 -7.57
C TRP A 128 -6.32 -7.94 -8.61
N VAL A 129 -5.01 -7.95 -8.36
CA VAL A 129 -4.00 -7.56 -9.39
C VAL A 129 -4.14 -8.46 -10.62
N LYS A 130 -4.57 -9.71 -10.41
CA LYS A 130 -4.84 -10.66 -11.50
C LYS A 130 -5.96 -10.21 -12.46
N CYS A 131 -6.89 -9.37 -12.02
CA CYS A 131 -8.03 -8.91 -12.80
C CYS A 131 -7.68 -7.80 -13.81
N TYR A 132 -6.46 -7.26 -13.71
CA TYR A 132 -5.96 -6.24 -14.63
C TYR A 132 -5.41 -6.84 -15.95
N TYR A 133 -5.07 -8.12 -15.98
CA TYR A 133 -4.47 -8.74 -17.17
C TYR A 133 -5.49 -9.11 -18.27
N GLY A 134 -6.76 -8.72 -18.08
CA GLY A 134 -7.84 -8.83 -19.05
C GLY A 134 -8.61 -10.14 -19.08
N ASP A 135 -9.75 -10.13 -19.76
CA ASP A 135 -10.79 -11.17 -19.65
C ASP A 135 -10.29 -12.53 -20.10
N SER A 136 -9.62 -12.60 -21.26
CA SER A 136 -9.09 -13.84 -21.81
C SER A 136 -8.04 -14.48 -20.89
N PHE A 137 -7.12 -13.68 -20.35
CA PHE A 137 -6.10 -14.15 -19.41
C PHE A 137 -6.74 -14.59 -18.09
N SER A 138 -7.70 -13.82 -17.59
CA SER A 138 -8.44 -14.13 -16.37
C SER A 138 -9.22 -15.44 -16.51
N LEU A 139 -9.88 -15.67 -17.65
CA LEU A 139 -10.56 -16.92 -17.97
C LEU A 139 -9.60 -18.11 -18.04
N GLU A 140 -8.46 -17.97 -18.73
CA GLU A 140 -7.45 -19.03 -18.85
C GLU A 140 -6.89 -19.45 -17.49
N MET A 141 -6.71 -18.49 -16.58
CA MET A 141 -6.18 -18.71 -15.24
C MET A 141 -7.24 -19.11 -14.21
N GLY A 142 -8.52 -19.22 -14.61
CA GLY A 142 -9.62 -19.62 -13.72
C GLY A 142 -10.06 -18.52 -12.75
N TYR A 143 -9.87 -17.26 -13.10
CA TYR A 143 -10.23 -16.09 -12.31
C TYR A 143 -11.59 -15.52 -12.72
N SER A 144 -12.65 -16.34 -12.65
CA SER A 144 -14.02 -15.92 -13.00
C SER A 144 -14.52 -14.73 -12.19
N ASP A 145 -14.08 -14.59 -10.94
CA ASP A 145 -14.48 -13.47 -10.07
C ASP A 145 -14.03 -12.11 -10.62
N CYS A 146 -12.99 -12.07 -11.46
CA CYS A 146 -12.54 -10.86 -12.13
C CYS A 146 -13.53 -10.34 -13.18
N LEU A 147 -14.33 -11.23 -13.77
CA LEU A 147 -15.29 -10.88 -14.81
C LEU A 147 -16.62 -10.43 -14.19
N ASP A 148 -17.02 -11.12 -13.12
CA ASP A 148 -18.35 -10.96 -12.55
C ASP A 148 -18.39 -9.91 -11.42
N GLN A 149 -17.34 -9.82 -10.60
CA GLN A 149 -17.40 -9.06 -9.34
C GLN A 149 -16.45 -7.87 -9.31
N TYR A 150 -15.36 -7.88 -10.09
CA TYR A 150 -14.34 -6.83 -10.05
C TYR A 150 -14.90 -5.43 -10.25
N HIS A 151 -15.57 -5.15 -11.37
CA HIS A 151 -16.09 -3.82 -11.66
C HIS A 151 -17.17 -3.37 -10.69
N GLU A 152 -18.01 -4.29 -10.23
CA GLU A 152 -19.05 -3.99 -9.24
C GLU A 152 -18.41 -3.64 -7.89
N LEU A 153 -17.46 -4.44 -7.43
CA LEU A 153 -16.74 -4.19 -6.19
C LEU A 153 -15.95 -2.90 -6.32
N ALA A 154 -15.16 -2.72 -7.37
CA ALA A 154 -14.42 -1.49 -7.67
C ALA A 154 -15.32 -0.24 -7.70
N GLY A 155 -16.50 -0.36 -8.33
CA GLY A 155 -17.52 0.68 -8.37
C GLY A 155 -18.08 1.01 -6.99
N LYS A 156 -18.48 0.00 -6.20
CA LYS A 156 -18.93 0.18 -4.80
C LYS A 156 -17.85 0.85 -3.98
N CYS A 157 -16.65 0.32 -4.08
CA CYS A 157 -15.45 0.80 -3.43
C CYS A 157 -15.17 2.28 -3.71
N ARG A 158 -15.41 2.80 -4.92
CA ARG A 158 -15.26 4.23 -5.27
C ARG A 158 -16.44 5.12 -4.84
N SER A 159 -17.59 4.53 -4.59
CA SER A 159 -18.82 5.27 -4.21
C SER A 159 -18.93 5.51 -2.70
N GLU A 160 -18.07 4.90 -1.90
CA GLU A 160 -17.89 5.10 -0.44
C GLU A 160 -16.79 6.13 -0.13
#